data_AF-A0A7C4QJ41-F1
#
_entry.id   AF-A0A7C4QJ41-F1
#
_cell.length_a   1.000
_cell.length_b   1.000
_cell.length_c   1.000
_cell.angle_alpha   90.00
_cell.angle_beta   90.00
_cell.angle_gamma   90.00
#
_symmetry.space_group_name_H-M   'P 1'
#
loop_
_entity.id
_entity.type
_entity.pdbx_description
1 polymer ?
#
loop_
_entity_poly.entity_id
_entity_poly.type
_entity_poly.pdbx_seq_one_letter_code
_entity_poly.pdbx_strand_id
1 'polypeptide(L)' 'LKANNKKYTIYHYPGTQHAFNNDTGAARYNKAAADLAWQRTIAFFKEMLGTPPRAS' A
#
# COMPACT_ATOMS: atom_id res chain seq x y z
N LEU A 1 9.22 -16.11 1.59
CA LEU A 1 9.93 -14.82 1.39
C LEU A 1 11.27 -14.80 2.10
N LYS A 2 11.32 -14.95 3.44
CA LYS A 2 12.57 -15.05 4.22
C LYS A 2 13.49 -16.19 3.74
N ALA A 3 12.94 -17.42 3.67
CA ALA A 3 13.71 -18.62 3.27
C ALA A 3 14.26 -18.58 1.83
N ASN A 4 13.77 -17.67 0.99
CA ASN A 4 14.17 -17.55 -0.42
C ASN A 4 14.85 -16.20 -0.71
N ASN A 5 15.34 -15.51 0.33
CA ASN A 5 16.04 -14.22 0.28
C ASN A 5 15.35 -13.18 -0.62
N LYS A 6 14.02 -13.13 -0.60
CA LYS A 6 13.28 -12.12 -1.37
C LYS A 6 13.28 -10.80 -0.60
N LYS A 7 13.45 -9.70 -1.31
CA LYS A 7 13.25 -8.36 -0.76
C LYS A 7 11.75 -8.16 -0.54
N TYR A 8 11.34 -7.84 0.68
CA TYR A 8 9.95 -7.57 1.02
C TYR A 8 9.86 -6.70 2.27
N THR A 9 8.72 -6.02 2.42
CA THR A 9 8.37 -5.26 3.63
C THR A 9 6.95 -5.65 4.04
N ILE A 10 6.70 -5.73 5.36
CA ILE A 10 5.36 -5.98 5.92
C ILE A 10 4.99 -4.79 6.79
N TYR A 11 3.79 -4.25 6.58
CA TYR A 11 3.20 -3.22 7.42
C TYR A 11 1.92 -3.76 8.05
N HIS A 12 1.79 -3.60 9.36
CA HIS A 12 0.53 -3.82 10.07
C HIS A 12 -0.16 -2.46 10.28
N TYR A 13 -1.48 -2.43 10.12
CA TYR A 13 -2.31 -1.24 10.30
C TYR A 13 -3.26 -1.47 11.48
N PRO A 14 -2.89 -1.01 12.70
CA PRO A 14 -3.71 -1.23 13.89
C PRO A 14 -5.12 -0.65 13.74
N GLY A 15 -6.11 -1.34 14.30
CA GLY A 15 -7.51 -0.90 14.26
C GLY A 15 -8.20 -1.00 12.90
N THR A 16 -7.56 -1.65 11.92
CA THR A 16 -8.17 -1.94 10.61
C THR A 16 -8.71 -3.36 10.54
N GLN A 17 -9.71 -3.56 9.68
CA GLN A 17 -10.20 -4.88 9.30
C GLN A 17 -9.80 -5.21 7.87
N HIS A 18 -10.02 -6.46 7.46
CA HIS A 18 -9.88 -6.82 6.05
C HIS A 18 -10.72 -5.89 5.16
N ALA A 19 -10.17 -5.54 4.00
CA ALA A 19 -10.72 -4.57 3.04
C ALA A 19 -10.79 -3.10 3.53
N PHE A 20 -9.90 -2.68 4.44
CA PHE A 20 -9.84 -1.27 4.88
C PHE A 20 -9.57 -0.25 3.76
N ASN A 21 -9.05 -0.69 2.61
CA ASN A 21 -8.74 0.15 1.46
C ASN A 21 -9.92 0.29 0.47
N ASN A 22 -11.05 -0.39 0.70
CA ASN A 22 -12.23 -0.29 -0.17
C ASN A 22 -13.13 0.86 0.29
N ASP A 23 -13.09 1.98 -0.44
CA ASP A 23 -13.85 3.21 -0.17
C ASP A 23 -15.36 3.09 -0.44
N THR A 24 -15.79 2.10 -1.22
CA THR A 24 -17.22 1.78 -1.39
C THR A 24 -17.82 1.03 -0.19
N GLY A 25 -16.96 0.41 0.63
CA GLY A 25 -17.34 -0.39 1.80
C GLY A 25 -17.30 0.40 3.11
N ALA A 26 -18.19 1.37 3.29
CA ALA A 26 -18.18 2.32 4.41
C ALA A 26 -17.96 1.71 5.81
N ALA A 27 -18.50 0.51 6.07
CA ALA A 27 -18.33 -0.18 7.36
C ALA A 27 -16.90 -0.66 7.66
N ARG A 28 -16.04 -0.76 6.65
CA ARG A 28 -14.66 -1.30 6.77
C ARG A 28 -13.61 -0.30 6.32
N TYR A 29 -13.99 0.66 5.48
CA TYR A 29 -13.08 1.69 4.97
C TYR A 29 -12.41 2.46 6.11
N ASN A 30 -11.09 2.52 6.08
CA ASN A 30 -10.30 3.36 6.99
C ASN A 30 -9.42 4.27 6.14
N LYS A 31 -9.87 5.52 5.94
CA LYS A 31 -9.20 6.49 5.07
C LYS A 31 -7.73 6.70 5.43
N ALA A 32 -7.41 6.85 6.71
CA ALA A 32 -6.04 7.11 7.15
C ALA A 32 -5.10 5.92 6.83
N ALA A 33 -5.55 4.69 7.08
CA ALA A 33 -4.79 3.50 6.75
C ALA A 33 -4.69 3.27 5.24
N ALA A 34 -5.78 3.52 4.51
CA ALA A 34 -5.83 3.41 3.05
C ALA A 34 -4.85 4.39 2.38
N ASP A 35 -4.88 5.67 2.77
CA ASP A 35 -3.98 6.70 2.25
C ASP A 35 -2.51 6.34 2.52
N LEU A 36 -2.18 5.87 3.74
CA LEU A 36 -0.83 5.47 4.10
C LEU A 36 -0.36 4.22 3.33
N ALA A 37 -1.23 3.21 3.20
CA ALA A 37 -0.95 2.00 2.43
C ALA A 37 -0.73 2.33 0.95
N TRP A 38 -1.53 3.24 0.39
CA TRP A 38 -1.40 3.67 -0.99
C TRP A 38 -0.12 4.46 -1.24
N GLN A 39 0.23 5.41 -0.36
CA GLN A 39 1.50 6.13 -0.43
C GLN A 39 2.70 5.19 -0.44
N ARG A 40 2.72 4.18 0.44
CA ARG A 40 3.78 3.15 0.47
C ARG A 40 3.83 2.32 -0.79
N THR A 41 2.67 2.00 -1.37
CA THR A 41 2.56 1.23 -2.62
C THR A 41 3.15 2.02 -3.79
N ILE A 42 2.79 3.31 -3.92
CA ILE A 42 3.35 4.18 -4.95
C ILE A 42 4.85 4.39 -4.75
N ALA A 43 5.33 4.55 -3.51
CA ALA A 43 6.75 4.64 -3.22
C ALA A 43 7.51 3.37 -3.64
N PHE A 44 6.95 2.20 -3.33
CA PHE A 44 7.49 0.92 -3.78
C PHE A 44 7.55 0.81 -5.31
N PHE A 45 6.50 1.23 -6.02
CA PHE A 45 6.53 1.24 -7.49
C PHE A 45 7.57 2.20 -8.04
N LYS A 46 7.74 3.40 -7.45
CA LYS A 46 8.80 4.33 -7.86
C LYS A 46 10.20 3.73 -7.66
N GLU A 47 10.40 3.00 -6.56
CA GLU A 47 11.67 2.33 -6.27
C GLU A 47 11.96 1.18 -7.25
N MET A 48 10.94 0.41 -7.61
CA MET A 48 11.11 -0.82 -8.41
C MET A 48 10.99 -0.62 -9.92
N LEU A 49 10.19 0.36 -10.35
CA LEU A 49 9.85 0.62 -11.76
C LEU A 49 10.33 1.99 -12.25
N GLY A 50 10.75 2.87 -11.33
CA GLY A 50 11.07 4.27 -11.64
C GLY A 50 9.85 5.20 -11.54
N THR A 51 10.11 6.51 -11.65
CA THR A 51 9.02 7.51 -11.67
C THR A 51 8.38 7.51 -13.05
N PRO A 52 7.02 7.47 -13.15
CA PRO A 52 6.37 7.57 -14.45
C PRO A 52 6.80 8.86 -15.17
N PRO A 53 6.95 8.82 -16.51
CA PRO A 53 7.30 10.02 -17.26
C PRO A 53 6.26 11.10 -17.01
N ARG A 54 6.73 12.36 -16.90
CA ARG A 54 5.84 13.52 -16.76
C ARG A 54 4.95 13.56 -18.01
N ALA A 55 3.64 13.53 -17.82
CA ALA A 55 2.70 13.69 -18.92
C ALA A 55 2.96 15.04 -19.61
N SER A 56 3.12 15.01 -20.92
CA SER A 56 3.26 16.17 -21.81
C SER A 56 1.97 16.96 -21.90
#